data_AF-A0A512NAS3-F1
#
_entry.id   AF-A0A512NAS3-F1
#
_cell.length_a   1.000
_cell.length_b   1.000
_cell.length_c   1.000
_cell.angle_alpha   90.00
_cell.angle_beta   90.00
_cell.angle_gamma   90.00
#
_symmetry.space_group_name_H-M   'P 1'
#
loop_
_entity.id
_entity.type
_entity.pdbx_description
1 polymer ?
#
loop_
_entity_poly.entity_id
_entity_poly.type
_entity_poly.pdbx_seq_one_letter_code
_entity_poly.pdbx_strand_id
1 'polypeptide(L)'
;MTRIDVIPIGGRQFLIQLFRVATIPDHIGFGRYYEATCAIELAEGSTILQECVAHRPKNRRNITGDRHTDWLILLVKTDLTQTQLSGATISVAQYGAELTNQEIATIGLLLSTTTAGG
;
A
#
# COMPACT_ATOMS: atom_id res chain seq x y z
N MET A 1 7.17 10.85 8.39
CA MET A 1 5.77 11.28 8.21
C MET A 1 5.13 10.32 7.24
N THR A 2 4.08 9.61 7.68
CA THR A 2 3.35 8.65 6.86
C THR A 2 2.41 9.42 5.95
N ARG A 3 2.44 9.14 4.63
CA ARG A 3 1.56 9.79 3.66
C ARG A 3 0.48 8.79 3.25
N ILE A 4 -0.77 9.22 3.36
CA ILE A 4 -1.96 8.48 2.94
C ILE A 4 -2.52 9.24 1.73
N ASP A 5 -2.54 8.61 0.56
CA ASP A 5 -3.20 9.12 -0.63
C ASP A 5 -4.38 8.17 -0.97
N VAL A 6 -5.58 8.71 -1.19
CA VAL A 6 -6.76 7.94 -1.62
C VAL A 6 -6.97 8.16 -3.10
N ILE A 7 -6.90 7.09 -3.90
CA ILE A 7 -6.98 7.12 -5.36
C ILE A 7 -8.27 6.42 -5.81
N PRO A 8 -9.21 7.13 -6.44
CA PRO A 8 -10.40 6.51 -7.02
C PRO A 8 -10.04 5.83 -8.34
N ILE A 9 -10.45 4.56 -8.52
CA ILE A 9 -10.18 3.78 -9.71
C ILE A 9 -11.39 2.89 -10.03
N GLY A 10 -12.05 3.14 -11.18
CA GLY A 10 -13.12 2.27 -11.70
C GLY A 10 -14.28 2.01 -10.74
N GLY A 11 -14.67 3.03 -9.95
CA GLY A 11 -15.72 2.93 -8.91
C GLY A 11 -15.25 2.35 -7.56
N ARG A 12 -13.97 2.00 -7.41
CA ARG A 12 -13.36 1.53 -6.16
C ARG A 12 -12.39 2.59 -5.64
N GLN A 13 -12.23 2.70 -4.32
CA GLN A 13 -11.21 3.57 -3.73
C GLN A 13 -10.02 2.72 -3.26
N PHE A 14 -8.83 3.14 -3.66
CA PHE A 14 -7.57 2.53 -3.22
C PHE A 14 -6.88 3.51 -2.30
N LEU A 15 -6.57 3.05 -1.10
CA LEU A 15 -5.71 3.77 -0.20
C LEU A 15 -4.27 3.32 -0.42
N ILE A 16 -3.41 4.27 -0.75
CA ILE A 16 -1.97 4.08 -0.85
C ILE A 16 -1.34 4.69 0.39
N GLN A 17 -0.61 3.87 1.13
CA GLN A 17 0.14 4.35 2.27
C GLN A 17 1.58 3.87 2.24
N LEU A 18 2.49 4.81 2.51
CA LEU A 18 3.91 4.56 2.48
C LEU A 18 4.42 4.40 3.90
N PHE A 19 4.75 3.17 4.25
CA PHE A 19 5.22 2.78 5.57
C PHE A 19 6.72 2.68 5.60
N ARG A 20 7.30 3.25 6.66
CA ARG A 20 8.61 2.82 7.13
C ARG A 20 8.38 1.65 8.07
N VAL A 21 8.89 0.48 7.72
CA VAL A 21 8.77 -0.74 8.53
C VAL A 21 10.14 -1.06 9.08
N ALA A 22 10.24 -1.17 10.40
CA ALA A 22 11.52 -1.41 11.08
C ALA A 22 12.19 -2.72 10.62
N THR A 23 11.38 -3.74 10.33
CA THR A 23 11.85 -5.04 9.85
C THR A 23 10.88 -5.60 8.81
N ILE A 24 11.30 -5.63 7.55
CA ILE A 24 10.57 -6.30 6.48
C ILE A 24 11.09 -7.74 6.40
N PRO A 25 10.23 -8.78 6.40
CA PRO A 25 10.70 -10.16 6.28
C PRO A 25 11.55 -10.40 5.02
N ASP A 26 12.58 -11.24 5.11
CA ASP A 26 13.54 -11.45 4.01
C ASP A 26 12.93 -12.00 2.73
N HIS A 27 11.82 -12.75 2.83
CA HIS A 27 11.09 -13.26 1.66
C HIS A 27 10.36 -12.17 0.86
N ILE A 28 10.19 -10.96 1.43
CA ILE A 28 9.58 -9.82 0.75
C ILE A 28 10.66 -9.08 -0.04
N GLY A 29 10.80 -9.49 -1.30
CA GLY A 29 11.79 -9.03 -2.25
C GLY A 29 11.52 -7.64 -2.82
N PHE A 30 12.60 -6.97 -3.25
CA PHE A 30 12.52 -5.68 -3.93
C PHE A 30 11.92 -5.78 -5.33
N GLY A 31 11.11 -4.80 -5.70
CA GLY A 31 10.44 -4.71 -7.00
C GLY A 31 9.29 -5.70 -7.17
N ARG A 32 8.95 -6.46 -6.12
CA ARG A 32 7.89 -7.47 -6.12
C ARG A 32 6.64 -6.94 -5.41
N TYR A 33 5.52 -7.59 -5.69
CA TYR A 33 4.24 -7.32 -5.06
C TYR A 33 3.80 -8.58 -4.33
N TYR A 34 3.25 -8.43 -3.14
CA TYR A 34 2.80 -9.54 -2.31
C TYR A 34 1.37 -9.30 -1.86
N GLU A 35 0.58 -10.36 -1.81
CA GLU A 35 -0.67 -10.35 -1.05
C GLU A 35 -0.36 -10.03 0.41
N ALA A 36 -1.27 -9.32 1.06
CA ALA A 36 -1.18 -9.05 2.46
C ALA A 36 -2.58 -8.84 3.04
N THR A 37 -2.70 -9.06 4.34
CA THR A 37 -3.84 -8.59 5.14
C THR A 37 -3.38 -7.37 5.90
N CYS A 38 -4.04 -6.24 5.69
CA CYS A 38 -3.77 -4.99 6.37
C CYS A 38 -4.76 -4.80 7.52
N ALA A 39 -4.27 -4.38 8.68
CA ALA A 39 -5.09 -3.90 9.77
C ALA A 39 -5.17 -2.38 9.72
N ILE A 40 -6.37 -1.83 9.62
CA ILE A 40 -6.68 -0.41 9.68
C ILE A 40 -7.29 -0.13 11.05
N GLU A 41 -6.53 0.49 11.93
CA GLU A 41 -7.00 1.00 13.22
C GLU A 41 -7.51 2.43 13.02
N LEU A 42 -8.81 2.64 13.15
CA LEU A 42 -9.46 3.94 13.01
C LEU A 42 -9.26 4.78 14.28
N ALA A 43 -9.42 6.10 14.18
CA ALA A 43 -9.18 7.02 15.28
C ALA A 43 -10.09 6.76 16.49
N GLU A 44 -11.30 6.23 16.27
CA GLU A 44 -12.21 5.81 17.32
C GLU A 44 -11.82 4.48 18.01
N GLY A 45 -10.72 3.85 17.61
CA GLY A 45 -10.17 2.63 18.20
C GLY A 45 -10.70 1.33 17.60
N SER A 46 -11.55 1.39 16.57
CA SER A 46 -12.01 0.20 15.85
C SER A 46 -10.91 -0.31 14.90
N THR A 47 -10.76 -1.63 14.77
CA THR A 47 -9.79 -2.24 13.84
C THR A 47 -10.52 -3.03 12.76
N ILE A 48 -10.17 -2.76 11.50
CA ILE A 48 -10.72 -3.42 10.32
C ILE A 48 -9.60 -4.17 9.60
N LEU A 49 -9.82 -5.43 9.27
CA LEU A 49 -8.93 -6.19 8.40
C LEU A 49 -9.36 -6.08 6.94
N GLN A 50 -8.42 -5.78 6.06
CA GLN A 50 -8.66 -5.64 4.62
C GLN A 50 -7.58 -6.35 3.83
N GLU A 51 -7.98 -6.96 2.71
CA GLU A 51 -7.04 -7.44 1.71
C GLU A 51 -6.27 -6.26 1.11
N CYS A 52 -4.96 -6.41 1.01
CA CYS A 52 -4.08 -5.38 0.50
C CYS A 52 -2.89 -6.00 -0.25
N VAL A 53 -2.16 -5.12 -0.93
CA VAL A 53 -0.95 -5.51 -1.66
C VAL A 53 0.23 -4.73 -1.09
N ALA A 54 1.26 -5.47 -0.68
CA ALA A 54 2.51 -4.91 -0.22
C ALA A 54 3.54 -4.85 -1.35
N HIS A 55 4.12 -3.68 -1.57
CA HIS A 55 5.16 -3.48 -2.57
C HIS A 55 6.41 -2.86 -1.94
N ARG A 56 7.55 -3.53 -2.12
CA ARG A 56 8.86 -3.04 -1.68
C ARG A 56 9.61 -2.41 -2.88
N PRO A 57 9.65 -1.08 -3.02
CA PRO A 57 10.21 -0.46 -4.22
C PRO A 57 11.74 -0.67 -4.32
N LYS A 58 12.23 -1.10 -5.48
CA LYS A 58 13.66 -1.37 -5.73
C LYS A 58 14.53 -0.11 -5.82
N ASN A 59 13.97 1.00 -6.30
CA ASN A 59 14.73 2.19 -6.70
C ASN A 59 14.37 3.45 -5.91
N ARG A 60 13.67 3.34 -4.78
CA ARG A 60 13.30 4.53 -4.00
C ARG A 60 14.52 5.05 -3.24
N ARG A 61 14.94 6.26 -3.60
CA ARG A 61 15.99 7.01 -2.90
C ARG A 61 15.36 7.95 -1.88
N ASN A 62 16.02 8.14 -0.76
CA ASN A 62 15.68 9.20 0.19
C ASN A 62 16.14 10.57 -0.36
N ILE A 63 15.90 11.65 0.39
CA ILE A 63 16.31 13.01 0.01
C ILE A 63 17.83 13.18 -0.07
N THR A 64 18.61 12.29 0.56
CA THR A 64 20.07 12.27 0.54
C THR A 64 20.65 11.35 -0.54
N GLY A 65 19.80 10.67 -1.32
CA GLY A 65 20.20 9.78 -2.42
C GLY A 65 20.41 8.31 -2.04
N ASP A 66 20.31 7.95 -0.76
CA ASP A 66 20.47 6.58 -0.27
C ASP A 66 19.26 5.71 -0.60
N ARG A 67 19.53 4.43 -0.92
CA ARG A 67 18.47 3.43 -1.11
C ARG A 67 17.83 3.14 0.24
N HIS A 68 16.55 3.45 0.36
CA HIS A 68 15.83 3.21 1.60
C HIS A 68 15.25 1.80 1.58
N THR A 69 15.93 0.86 2.25
CA THR A 69 15.58 -0.57 2.28
C THR A 69 14.33 -0.90 3.08
N ASP A 70 13.84 0.05 3.87
CA ASP A 70 12.88 -0.18 4.96
C ASP A 70 11.48 0.37 4.63
N TRP A 71 11.20 0.63 3.35
CA TRP A 71 9.92 1.17 2.92
C TRP A 71 9.05 0.14 2.24
N LEU A 72 7.77 0.14 2.62
CA LEU A 72 6.71 -0.58 1.96
C LEU A 72 5.63 0.38 1.50
N ILE A 73 5.09 0.11 0.33
CA ILE A 73 3.88 0.73 -0.20
C ILE A 73 2.78 -0.30 0.02
N LEU A 74 1.75 0.08 0.75
CA LEU A 74 0.54 -0.74 0.91
C LEU A 74 -0.55 -0.16 0.03
N LEU A 75 -1.14 -1.01 -0.80
CA LEU A 75 -2.29 -0.71 -1.63
C LEU A 75 -3.48 -1.44 -1.03
N VAL A 76 -4.36 -0.70 -0.36
CA VAL A 76 -5.53 -1.26 0.32
C VAL A 76 -6.76 -0.87 -0.47
N LYS A 77 -7.56 -1.84 -0.90
CA LYS A 77 -8.86 -1.55 -1.47
C LYS A 77 -9.84 -1.37 -0.33
N THR A 78 -10.49 -0.21 -0.25
CA THR A 78 -11.39 0.10 0.86
C THR A 78 -12.53 0.99 0.40
N ASP A 79 -13.69 0.84 1.05
CA ASP A 79 -14.85 1.73 0.87
C ASP A 79 -14.90 2.81 1.98
N LEU A 80 -13.86 2.89 2.82
CA LEU A 80 -13.74 3.90 3.86
C LEU A 80 -13.53 5.29 3.25
N THR A 81 -14.27 6.26 3.76
CA THR A 81 -14.13 7.66 3.35
C THR A 81 -12.85 8.27 3.91
N GLN A 82 -12.37 9.35 3.27
CA GLN A 82 -11.22 10.10 3.75
C GLN A 82 -11.39 10.57 5.21
N THR A 83 -12.61 10.93 5.62
CA THR A 83 -12.92 11.34 6.99
C THR A 83 -12.72 10.20 7.99
N GLN A 84 -13.16 8.98 7.65
CA GLN A 84 -12.94 7.80 8.51
C GLN A 84 -11.46 7.42 8.59
N LEU A 85 -10.73 7.64 7.50
CA LEU A 85 -9.29 7.40 7.43
C LEU A 85 -8.46 8.50 8.12
N SER A 86 -9.08 9.61 8.50
CA SER A 86 -8.40 10.71 9.19
C SER A 86 -7.96 10.25 10.58
N GLY A 87 -6.66 10.16 10.80
CA GLY A 87 -6.08 9.68 12.06
C GLY A 87 -5.98 8.15 12.15
N ALA A 88 -6.32 7.42 11.08
CA ALA A 88 -6.17 5.98 11.05
C ALA A 88 -4.69 5.55 10.96
N THR A 89 -4.36 4.45 11.62
CA THR A 89 -3.07 3.76 11.49
C THR A 89 -3.28 2.48 10.70
N ILE A 90 -2.46 2.25 9.67
CA ILE A 90 -2.49 0.99 8.93
C ILE A 90 -1.23 0.20 9.21
N SER A 91 -1.33 -1.11 9.26
CA SER A 91 -0.19 -2.00 9.43
C SER A 91 -0.42 -3.29 8.64
N VAL A 92 0.65 -4.00 8.33
CA VAL A 92 0.54 -5.34 7.75
C VAL A 92 0.33 -6.32 8.90
N ALA A 93 -0.85 -6.95 8.95
CA ALA A 93 -1.15 -8.02 9.89
C ALA A 93 -0.53 -9.35 9.44
N GLN A 94 -0.53 -9.62 8.13
CA GLN A 94 0.01 -10.84 7.56
C GLN A 94 0.50 -10.62 6.12
N TYR A 95 1.63 -11.23 5.76
CA TYR A 95 2.08 -11.35 4.37
C TYR A 95 1.61 -12.69 3.78
N GLY A 96 1.22 -12.65 2.51
CA GLY A 96 0.82 -13.80 1.69
C GLY A 96 1.82 -14.09 0.57
N ALA A 97 1.31 -14.63 -0.54
CA ALA A 97 2.13 -15.04 -1.68
C ALA A 97 2.64 -13.84 -2.51
N GLU A 98 3.73 -14.04 -3.25
CA GLU A 98 4.14 -13.11 -4.31
C GLU A 98 3.09 -13.14 -5.42
N LEU A 99 2.63 -11.96 -5.84
CA LEU A 99 1.70 -11.82 -6.95
C LEU A 99 2.41 -12.07 -8.28
N THR A 100 1.72 -12.76 -9.18
CA THR A 100 2.15 -12.97 -10.56
C THR A 100 2.03 -11.68 -11.37
N ASN A 101 2.73 -11.61 -12.51
CA ASN A 101 2.64 -10.46 -13.42
C ASN A 101 1.20 -10.19 -13.91
N GLN A 102 0.34 -11.21 -13.99
CA GLN A 102 -1.05 -11.06 -14.43
C GLN A 102 -1.92 -10.40 -13.34
N GLU A 103 -1.70 -10.77 -12.08
CA GLU A 103 -2.34 -10.13 -10.93
C GLU A 103 -1.83 -8.69 -10.75
N ILE A 104 -0.52 -8.49 -10.92
CA ILE A 104 0.09 -7.16 -10.93
C ILE A 104 -0.47 -6.30 -12.06
N ALA A 105 -0.66 -6.83 -13.27
CA ALA A 105 -1.23 -6.08 -14.38
C ALA A 105 -2.66 -5.59 -14.07
N THR A 106 -3.43 -6.38 -13.33
CA THR A 106 -4.76 -5.99 -12.83
C THR A 106 -4.64 -4.79 -11.89
N ILE A 107 -3.64 -4.76 -11.00
CA ILE A 107 -3.34 -3.65 -10.08
C ILE A 107 -2.72 -2.45 -10.81
N GLY A 108 -1.86 -2.69 -11.79
CA GLY A 108 -1.16 -1.68 -12.58
C GLY A 108 -2.08 -0.93 -13.53
N LEU A 109 -3.05 -1.61 -14.16
CA LEU A 109 -4.12 -0.94 -14.91
C LEU A 109 -4.92 0.01 -14.02
N LEU A 110 -5.13 -0.40 -12.76
CA LEU A 110 -5.85 0.42 -11.80
C LEU A 110 -5.05 1.71 -11.48
N LEU A 111 -3.74 1.62 -11.26
CA LEU A 111 -2.89 2.77 -10.94
C LEU A 111 -2.53 3.67 -12.15
N SER A 112 -2.58 3.16 -13.38
CA SER A 112 -2.17 3.89 -14.59
C SER A 112 -3.26 4.78 -15.20
N THR A 113 -4.50 4.68 -14.73
CA THR A 113 -5.64 5.47 -15.25
C THR A 113 -5.72 6.89 -14.67
N THR A 114 -4.82 7.27 -13.76
CA THR A 114 -4.76 8.64 -13.19
C THR A 114 -3.83 9.59 -13.95
N THR A 115 -3.20 9.17 -15.06
CA THR A 115 -2.33 10.02 -15.89
C THR A 115 -2.92 10.43 -17.23
N ALA A 116 -4.21 10.21 -17.49
CA ALA A 116 -4.88 10.67 -18.71
C ALA A 116 -6.13 11.49 -18.36
N GLY A 117 -5.92 12.75 -18.00
CA GLY A 117 -7.00 13.70 -17.71
C GLY A 117 -6.42 15.09 -17.43
N GLY A 118 -5.67 15.62 -18.39
CA GLY A 118 -5.40 17.04 -18.52
C GLY A 118 -6.47 17.71 -19.37
#